data_AF-A0A959Y804-F1
#
_entry.id   AF-A0A959Y804-F1
#
_cell.length_a   1.000
_cell.length_b   1.000
_cell.length_c   1.000
_cell.angle_alpha   90.00
_cell.angle_beta   90.00
_cell.angle_gamma   90.00
#
_symmetry.space_group_name_H-M   'P 1'
#
loop_
_entity.id
_entity.type
_entity.pdbx_description
1 polymer ?
#
loop_
_entity_poly.entity_id
_entity_poly.type
_entity_poly.pdbx_seq_one_letter_code
_entity_poly.pdbx_strand_id
1 'polypeptide(L)'
;MDWLISIALGVGLAAATGFRVFLPLFVVSLLAHLGLGGFAVNEDFAWLGSLPAVIAFGAATLVEVLAYAFPFVDNLLDTLAVPLAAAAGTLIALGTMVDLPPLVLWSVALIAGGGMAGAIKGGAAATRLASSVKTAGMGNPIVAVLETGMSVLLTVIALVLPLIAHVLVNTLAWQLVRWVRRLCP
;
A
#
# COMPACT_ATOMS: atom_id res chain seq x y z
N MET A 1 -21.10 -7.42 3.62
CA MET A 1 -20.85 -6.66 2.37
C MET A 1 -20.82 -7.61 1.19
N ASP A 2 -21.04 -7.14 -0.04
CA ASP A 2 -20.76 -8.00 -1.21
C ASP A 2 -19.26 -8.33 -1.27
N TRP A 3 -18.94 -9.62 -1.41
CA TRP A 3 -17.54 -10.10 -1.42
C TRP A 3 -16.67 -9.38 -2.44
N LEU A 4 -17.25 -9.02 -3.58
CA LEU A 4 -16.55 -8.28 -4.63
C LEU A 4 -16.09 -6.89 -4.15
N ILE A 5 -16.95 -6.15 -3.45
CA ILE A 5 -16.63 -4.81 -2.94
C ILE A 5 -15.56 -4.92 -1.85
N SER A 6 -15.67 -5.94 -1.00
CA SER A 6 -14.73 -6.17 0.09
C SER A 6 -13.33 -6.53 -0.44
N ILE A 7 -13.24 -7.42 -1.43
CA ILE A 7 -11.97 -7.75 -2.10
C ILE A 7 -11.42 -6.53 -2.85
N ALA A 8 -12.28 -5.80 -3.56
CA ALA A 8 -11.88 -4.60 -4.30
C ALA A 8 -11.27 -3.53 -3.39
N LEU A 9 -11.88 -3.31 -2.21
CA LEU A 9 -11.39 -2.41 -1.17
C LEU A 9 -10.01 -2.85 -0.67
N GLY A 10 -9.90 -4.12 -0.21
CA GLY A 10 -8.65 -4.60 0.37
C GLY A 10 -7.49 -4.65 -0.62
N VAL A 11 -7.74 -5.04 -1.89
CA VAL A 11 -6.73 -5.00 -2.95
C VAL A 11 -6.36 -3.56 -3.32
N GLY A 12 -7.34 -2.66 -3.39
CA GLY A 12 -7.11 -1.23 -3.65
C GLY A 12 -6.20 -0.58 -2.60
N LEU A 13 -6.50 -0.84 -1.33
CA LEU A 13 -5.70 -0.36 -0.20
C LEU A 13 -4.32 -1.01 -0.15
N ALA A 14 -4.20 -2.30 -0.43
CA ALA A 14 -2.90 -2.98 -0.52
C ALA A 14 -2.04 -2.43 -1.67
N ALA A 15 -2.63 -2.08 -2.80
CA ALA A 15 -1.88 -1.40 -3.86
C ALA A 15 -1.40 -0.01 -3.42
N ALA A 16 -2.20 0.73 -2.64
CA ALA A 16 -1.78 2.00 -2.06
C ALA A 16 -0.59 1.84 -1.10
N THR A 17 -0.50 0.71 -0.37
CA THR A 17 0.63 0.43 0.53
C THR A 17 1.93 0.16 -0.24
N GLY A 18 1.83 -0.24 -1.51
CA GLY A 18 2.97 -0.38 -2.40
C GLY A 18 3.66 0.94 -2.74
N PHE A 19 2.95 2.08 -2.69
CA PHE A 19 3.56 3.40 -2.85
C PHE A 19 4.14 3.90 -1.53
N ARG A 20 3.36 3.82 -0.44
CA ARG A 20 3.76 4.16 0.92
C ARG A 20 3.25 3.11 1.89
N VAL A 21 4.17 2.44 2.58
CA VAL A 21 3.90 1.26 3.40
C VAL A 21 2.91 1.58 4.53
N PHE A 22 3.14 2.69 5.24
CA PHE A 22 2.41 2.97 6.48
C PHE A 22 1.26 3.94 6.30
N LEU A 23 1.30 4.82 5.29
CA LEU A 23 0.28 5.85 5.08
C LEU A 23 -1.14 5.27 4.95
N PRO A 24 -1.41 4.27 4.10
CA PRO A 24 -2.76 3.70 3.98
C PRO A 24 -3.20 2.97 5.25
N LEU A 25 -2.28 2.28 5.93
CA LEU A 25 -2.54 1.63 7.22
C LEU A 25 -2.96 2.66 8.28
N PHE A 26 -2.27 3.80 8.33
CA PHE A 26 -2.63 4.90 9.22
C PHE A 26 -4.02 5.46 8.91
N VAL A 27 -4.32 5.72 7.63
CA VAL A 27 -5.63 6.24 7.22
C VAL A 27 -6.75 5.25 7.60
N VAL A 28 -6.58 3.97 7.29
CA VAL A 28 -7.56 2.93 7.67
C VAL A 28 -7.71 2.82 9.17
N SER A 29 -6.60 2.78 9.90
CA SER A 29 -6.59 2.71 11.37
C SER A 29 -7.31 3.90 12.01
N LEU A 30 -7.02 5.12 11.54
CA LEU A 30 -7.64 6.34 12.02
C LEU A 30 -9.15 6.38 11.73
N LEU A 31 -9.56 6.04 10.51
CA LEU A 31 -10.98 6.01 10.15
C LEU A 31 -11.74 4.94 10.94
N ALA A 32 -11.16 3.74 11.10
CA ALA A 32 -11.71 2.69 11.92
C ALA A 32 -11.85 3.12 13.39
N HIS A 33 -10.83 3.79 13.94
CA HIS A 33 -10.85 4.30 15.31
C HIS A 33 -11.93 5.36 15.54
N LEU A 34 -12.12 6.24 14.56
CA LEU A 34 -13.13 7.30 14.62
C LEU A 34 -14.55 6.80 14.26
N GLY A 35 -14.69 5.54 13.81
CA GLY A 35 -15.95 5.02 13.27
C GLY A 35 -16.40 5.72 11.99
N LEU A 36 -15.46 6.26 11.21
CA LEU A 36 -15.69 7.00 9.97
C LEU A 36 -15.33 6.14 8.74
N GLY A 37 -15.91 6.47 7.58
CA GLY A 37 -15.52 5.87 6.30
C GLY A 37 -16.43 4.75 5.79
N GLY A 38 -17.43 4.30 6.56
CA GLY A 38 -18.48 3.39 6.06
C GLY A 38 -17.98 2.02 5.63
N PHE A 39 -16.76 1.64 5.99
CA PHE A 39 -16.21 0.30 5.77
C PHE A 39 -16.19 -0.51 7.07
N ALA A 40 -16.23 -1.83 6.95
CA ALA A 40 -16.11 -2.75 8.08
C ALA A 40 -14.65 -3.23 8.19
N VAL A 41 -14.18 -3.35 9.44
CA VAL A 41 -12.92 -4.02 9.75
C VAL A 41 -13.24 -5.45 10.13
N ASN A 42 -12.43 -6.40 9.67
CA ASN A 42 -12.56 -7.80 10.04
C ASN A 42 -12.43 -7.96 11.57
N GLU A 43 -13.29 -8.76 12.19
CA GLU A 43 -13.34 -8.94 13.65
C GLU A 43 -12.00 -9.40 14.24
N ASP A 44 -11.30 -10.31 13.56
CA ASP A 44 -9.98 -10.80 13.96
C ASP A 44 -8.91 -9.68 13.92
N PHE A 45 -9.18 -8.62 13.17
CA PHE A 45 -8.30 -7.46 12.96
C PHE A 45 -8.87 -6.17 13.55
N ALA A 46 -9.87 -6.24 14.44
CA ALA A 46 -10.47 -5.08 15.09
C ALA A 46 -9.45 -4.19 15.82
N TRP A 47 -8.32 -4.76 16.25
CA TRP A 47 -7.20 -4.03 16.85
C TRP A 47 -6.60 -2.95 15.93
N LEU A 48 -6.79 -3.04 14.60
CA LEU A 48 -6.39 -1.99 13.66
C LEU A 48 -7.07 -0.65 13.95
N GLY A 49 -8.28 -0.66 14.54
CA GLY A 49 -8.99 0.54 14.98
C GLY A 49 -8.66 0.99 16.41
N SER A 50 -7.68 0.36 17.07
CA SER A 50 -7.30 0.73 18.44
C SER A 50 -6.41 1.99 18.46
N LEU A 51 -6.48 2.77 19.55
CA LEU A 51 -5.63 3.95 19.71
C LEU A 51 -4.12 3.63 19.62
N PRO A 52 -3.60 2.51 20.19
CA PRO A 52 -2.21 2.11 19.98
C PRO A 52 -1.86 1.89 18.50
N ALA A 53 -2.75 1.28 17.71
CA ALA A 53 -2.52 1.08 16.28
C ALA A 53 -2.46 2.42 15.52
N VAL A 54 -3.38 3.35 15.84
CA VAL A 54 -3.39 4.70 15.24
C VAL A 54 -2.08 5.43 15.52
N ILE A 55 -1.61 5.41 16.78
CA ILE A 55 -0.36 6.06 17.17
C ILE A 55 0.83 5.40 16.46
N ALA A 56 0.89 4.06 16.44
CA ALA A 56 1.98 3.32 15.82
C ALA A 56 2.07 3.59 14.30
N PHE A 57 0.96 3.45 13.57
CA PHE A 57 0.93 3.71 12.13
C PHE A 57 1.13 5.19 11.80
N GLY A 58 0.63 6.10 12.63
CA GLY A 58 0.85 7.54 12.48
C GLY A 58 2.32 7.91 12.64
N ALA A 59 2.96 7.42 13.69
CA ALA A 59 4.40 7.60 13.90
C ALA A 59 5.21 6.97 12.75
N ALA A 60 4.86 5.77 12.32
CA ALA A 60 5.53 5.10 11.19
C ALA A 60 5.36 5.87 9.88
N THR A 61 4.19 6.46 9.63
CA THR A 61 3.93 7.31 8.46
C THR A 61 4.77 8.59 8.49
N LEU A 62 4.88 9.24 9.66
CA LEU A 62 5.75 10.40 9.82
C LEU A 62 7.22 10.05 9.56
N VAL A 63 7.69 8.95 10.13
CA VAL A 63 9.05 8.44 9.88
C VAL A 63 9.23 8.14 8.40
N GLU A 64 8.27 7.48 7.75
CA GLU A 64 8.32 7.17 6.32
C GLU A 64 8.39 8.42 5.45
N VAL A 65 7.60 9.45 5.73
CA VAL A 65 7.64 10.71 4.97
C VAL A 65 8.94 11.47 5.21
N LEU A 66 9.38 11.58 6.46
CA LEU A 66 10.60 12.32 6.83
C LEU A 66 11.87 11.62 6.37
N ALA A 67 11.93 10.29 6.44
CA ALA A 67 13.11 9.53 6.05
C ALA A 67 13.49 9.75 4.58
N TYR A 68 12.50 9.92 3.70
CA TYR A 68 12.77 10.23 2.29
C TYR A 68 13.26 11.66 2.03
N ALA A 69 13.31 12.52 3.05
CA ALA A 69 14.00 13.80 3.00
C ALA A 69 15.50 13.68 3.36
N PHE A 70 15.95 12.57 3.96
CA PHE A 70 17.32 12.39 4.45
C PHE A 70 18.04 11.21 3.75
N PRO A 71 19.09 11.46 2.92
CA PRO A 71 19.77 10.47 2.07
C PRO A 71 20.48 9.28 2.74
N PHE A 72 20.50 9.20 4.07
CA PHE A 72 21.05 8.05 4.80
C PHE A 72 19.94 7.16 5.37
N VAL A 73 18.83 7.76 5.78
CA VAL A 73 17.68 7.04 6.36
C VAL A 73 16.88 6.36 5.24
N ASP A 74 16.84 6.97 4.06
CA ASP A 74 16.16 6.43 2.88
C ASP A 74 16.78 5.11 2.37
N ASN A 75 18.10 4.95 2.39
CA ASN A 75 18.80 3.74 1.94
C ASN A 75 18.50 2.52 2.82
N LEU A 76 18.43 2.72 4.14
CA LEU A 76 18.05 1.65 5.08
C LEU A 76 16.59 1.25 4.88
N LEU A 77 15.69 2.23 4.77
CA LEU A 77 14.27 1.96 4.52
C LEU A 77 14.05 1.28 3.17
N ASP A 78 14.75 1.69 2.12
CA ASP A 78 14.59 1.12 0.77
C ASP A 78 15.00 -0.36 0.72
N THR A 79 15.94 -0.79 1.57
CA THR A 79 16.35 -2.21 1.68
C THR A 79 15.21 -3.08 2.23
N LEU A 80 14.45 -2.57 3.19
CA LEU A 80 13.36 -3.29 3.84
C LEU A 80 11.99 -2.96 3.23
N ALA A 81 11.91 -1.95 2.37
CA ALA A 81 10.67 -1.40 1.87
C ALA A 81 9.81 -2.41 1.12
N VAL A 82 10.41 -3.26 0.28
CA VAL A 82 9.67 -4.27 -0.50
C VAL A 82 9.04 -5.35 0.40
N PRO A 83 9.79 -6.03 1.30
CA PRO A 83 9.18 -7.00 2.20
C PRO A 83 8.20 -6.35 3.19
N LEU A 84 8.47 -5.13 3.65
CA LEU A 84 7.53 -4.37 4.49
C LEU A 84 6.24 -4.04 3.73
N ALA A 85 6.32 -3.61 2.47
CA ALA A 85 5.15 -3.32 1.64
C ALA A 85 4.30 -4.59 1.43
N ALA A 86 4.93 -5.73 1.18
CA ALA A 86 4.20 -7.00 1.04
C ALA A 86 3.49 -7.42 2.33
N ALA A 87 4.16 -7.26 3.49
CA ALA A 87 3.55 -7.54 4.79
C ALA A 87 2.40 -6.56 5.09
N ALA A 88 2.61 -5.26 4.88
CA ALA A 88 1.61 -4.22 5.08
C ALA A 88 0.40 -4.39 4.14
N GLY A 89 0.64 -4.73 2.87
CA GLY A 89 -0.40 -5.00 1.88
C GLY A 89 -1.23 -6.23 2.22
N THR A 90 -0.59 -7.26 2.79
CA THR A 90 -1.32 -8.43 3.31
C THR A 90 -2.16 -8.03 4.53
N LEU A 91 -1.57 -7.30 5.48
CA LEU A 91 -2.25 -6.89 6.71
C LEU A 91 -3.48 -6.01 6.43
N ILE A 92 -3.35 -5.00 5.57
CA ILE A 92 -4.47 -4.10 5.25
C ILE A 92 -5.58 -4.84 4.50
N ALA A 93 -5.22 -5.79 3.64
CA ALA A 93 -6.19 -6.66 2.95
C ALA A 93 -6.94 -7.54 3.95
N LEU A 94 -6.25 -8.23 4.87
CA LEU A 94 -6.88 -9.03 5.93
C LEU A 94 -7.79 -8.19 6.81
N GLY A 95 -7.36 -6.97 7.14
CA GLY A 95 -8.12 -6.06 8.01
C GLY A 95 -9.39 -5.51 7.38
N THR A 96 -9.45 -5.37 6.05
CA THR A 96 -10.57 -4.69 5.35
C THR A 96 -11.43 -5.64 4.52
N MET A 97 -10.97 -6.88 4.31
CA MET A 97 -11.77 -7.94 3.72
C MET A 97 -12.59 -8.65 4.80
N VAL A 98 -13.91 -8.63 4.64
CA VAL A 98 -14.90 -9.15 5.58
C VAL A 98 -15.81 -10.18 4.91
N ASP A 99 -16.44 -11.04 5.71
CA ASP A 99 -17.41 -12.06 5.26
C ASP A 99 -16.84 -13.13 4.29
N LEU A 100 -15.51 -13.25 4.17
CA LEU A 100 -14.87 -14.26 3.31
C LEU A 100 -14.52 -15.53 4.09
N PRO A 101 -14.64 -16.73 3.47
CA PRO A 101 -14.09 -17.95 4.05
C PRO A 101 -12.57 -17.80 4.32
N PRO A 102 -12.03 -18.34 5.43
CA PRO A 102 -10.63 -18.13 5.81
C PRO A 102 -9.62 -18.48 4.72
N LEU A 103 -9.83 -19.58 4.00
CA LEU A 103 -8.97 -19.98 2.88
C LEU A 103 -8.92 -18.90 1.79
N VAL A 104 -10.07 -18.33 1.43
CA VAL A 104 -10.17 -17.29 0.40
C VAL A 104 -9.53 -16.00 0.90
N LEU A 105 -9.85 -15.59 2.13
CA LEU A 105 -9.32 -14.39 2.78
C LEU A 105 -7.78 -14.38 2.76
N TRP A 106 -7.16 -15.43 3.30
CA TRP A 106 -5.69 -15.51 3.37
C TRP A 106 -5.04 -15.64 2.00
N SER A 107 -5.64 -16.42 1.08
CA SER A 107 -5.12 -16.56 -0.28
C SER A 107 -5.12 -15.23 -1.02
N VAL A 108 -6.24 -14.51 -0.99
CA VAL A 108 -6.37 -13.21 -1.66
C VAL A 108 -5.49 -12.17 -0.98
N ALA A 109 -5.44 -12.12 0.35
CA ALA A 109 -4.62 -11.15 1.06
C ALA A 109 -3.11 -11.35 0.80
N LEU A 110 -2.61 -12.60 0.78
CA LEU A 110 -1.20 -12.88 0.50
C LEU A 110 -0.86 -12.63 -0.98
N ILE A 111 -1.66 -13.19 -1.89
CA ILE A 111 -1.37 -13.15 -3.34
C ILE A 111 -1.70 -11.78 -3.91
N ALA A 112 -2.93 -11.32 -3.76
CA ALA A 112 -3.38 -10.06 -4.34
C ALA A 112 -3.02 -8.86 -3.45
N GLY A 113 -3.09 -8.98 -2.13
CA GLY A 113 -2.68 -7.90 -1.23
C GLY A 113 -1.17 -7.73 -1.19
N GLY A 114 -0.46 -8.67 -0.57
CA GLY A 114 0.99 -8.63 -0.41
C GLY A 114 1.76 -8.64 -1.74
N GLY A 115 1.34 -9.48 -2.69
CA GLY A 115 1.95 -9.54 -4.02
C GLY A 115 1.84 -8.22 -4.79
N MET A 116 0.68 -7.55 -4.77
CA MET A 116 0.49 -6.27 -5.45
C MET A 116 1.31 -5.15 -4.79
N ALA A 117 1.28 -5.07 -3.46
CA ALA A 117 2.03 -4.08 -2.71
C ALA A 117 3.55 -4.23 -2.94
N GLY A 118 4.06 -5.46 -2.88
CA GLY A 118 5.45 -5.77 -3.16
C GLY A 118 5.85 -5.44 -4.59
N ALA A 119 4.99 -5.75 -5.57
CA ALA A 119 5.23 -5.44 -6.98
C ALA A 119 5.30 -3.93 -7.25
N ILE A 120 4.36 -3.14 -6.73
CA ILE A 120 4.39 -1.67 -6.85
C ILE A 120 5.63 -1.11 -6.17
N LYS A 121 5.95 -1.54 -4.93
CA LYS A 121 7.11 -1.02 -4.21
C LYS A 121 8.43 -1.41 -4.88
N GLY A 122 8.52 -2.60 -5.45
CA GLY A 122 9.66 -3.03 -6.25
C GLY A 122 9.83 -2.18 -7.52
N GLY A 123 8.73 -1.86 -8.20
CA GLY A 123 8.74 -0.91 -9.33
C GLY A 123 9.19 0.49 -8.91
N ALA A 124 8.68 0.98 -7.78
CA ALA A 124 9.05 2.27 -7.21
C ALA A 124 10.55 2.33 -6.87
N ALA A 125 11.09 1.29 -6.24
CA ALA A 125 12.53 1.16 -5.97
C ALA A 125 13.36 1.20 -7.26
N ALA A 126 12.90 0.55 -8.33
CA ALA A 126 13.56 0.63 -9.64
C ALA A 126 13.53 2.05 -10.23
N THR A 127 12.42 2.78 -10.08
CA THR A 127 12.33 4.18 -10.54
C THR A 127 13.26 5.12 -9.76
N ARG A 128 13.40 4.92 -8.44
CA ARG A 128 14.33 5.66 -7.58
C ARG A 128 15.77 5.36 -7.97
N LEU A 129 16.13 4.10 -8.20
CA LEU A 129 17.47 3.73 -8.68
C LEU A 129 17.79 4.41 -10.02
N ALA A 130 16.84 4.39 -10.97
CA ALA A 130 17.01 5.05 -12.26
C ALA A 130 17.16 6.58 -12.13
N SER A 131 16.41 7.20 -11.20
CA SER A 131 16.54 8.62 -10.85
C SER A 131 17.91 8.91 -10.24
N SER A 132 18.36 8.13 -9.26
CA SER A 132 19.69 8.27 -8.65
C SER A 132 20.81 8.24 -9.69
N VAL A 133 20.77 7.29 -10.63
CA VAL A 133 21.77 7.16 -11.69
C VAL A 133 21.75 8.35 -12.66
N LYS A 134 20.56 8.85 -13.01
CA LYS A 134 20.41 9.92 -14.02
C LYS A 134 20.61 11.33 -13.47
N THR A 135 20.28 11.56 -12.20
CA THR A 135 20.24 12.91 -11.59
C THR A 135 21.15 13.03 -10.38
N ALA A 136 22.07 12.08 -10.17
CA ALA A 136 22.90 11.99 -8.96
C ALA A 136 22.08 12.09 -7.65
N GLY A 137 20.88 11.49 -7.62
CA GLY A 137 19.99 11.46 -6.45
C GLY A 137 19.08 12.68 -6.26
N MET A 138 19.30 13.79 -6.99
CA MET A 138 18.49 15.01 -6.85
C MET A 138 17.00 14.84 -7.23
N GLY A 139 16.64 13.87 -8.07
CA GLY A 139 15.27 13.58 -8.46
C GLY A 139 14.48 12.77 -7.44
N ASN A 140 15.15 12.12 -6.48
CA ASN A 140 14.51 11.20 -5.53
C ASN A 140 13.46 11.87 -4.64
N PRO A 141 13.66 13.11 -4.14
CA PRO A 141 12.62 13.82 -3.40
C PRO A 141 11.34 14.02 -4.23
N ILE A 142 11.45 14.29 -5.54
CA ILE A 142 10.29 14.45 -6.42
C ILE A 142 9.55 13.12 -6.56
N VAL A 143 10.28 12.02 -6.80
CA VAL A 143 9.70 10.67 -6.86
C VAL A 143 9.00 10.34 -5.55
N ALA A 144 9.62 10.63 -4.41
CA ALA A 144 9.05 10.39 -3.09
C ALA A 144 7.75 11.19 -2.86
N VAL A 145 7.67 12.44 -3.31
CA VAL A 145 6.43 13.24 -3.24
C VAL A 145 5.34 12.63 -4.12
N LEU A 146 5.68 12.19 -5.33
CA LEU A 146 4.73 11.51 -6.22
C LEU A 146 4.22 10.20 -5.62
N GLU A 147 5.09 9.39 -5.02
CA GLU A 147 4.70 8.18 -4.30
C GLU A 147 3.71 8.49 -3.16
N THR A 148 3.96 9.53 -2.36
CA THR A 148 3.04 9.97 -1.31
C THR A 148 1.70 10.40 -1.90
N GLY A 149 1.71 11.24 -2.93
CA GLY A 149 0.50 11.72 -3.59
C GLY A 149 -0.33 10.58 -4.18
N MET A 150 0.31 9.62 -4.84
CA MET A 150 -0.35 8.43 -5.40
C MET A 150 -0.90 7.52 -4.31
N SER A 151 -0.18 7.35 -3.19
CA SER A 151 -0.68 6.56 -2.06
C SER A 151 -1.93 7.19 -1.43
N VAL A 152 -1.91 8.50 -1.18
CA VAL A 152 -3.08 9.24 -0.66
C VAL A 152 -4.25 9.12 -1.63
N LEU A 153 -4.02 9.41 -2.92
CA LEU A 153 -5.06 9.35 -3.95
C LEU A 153 -5.69 7.96 -4.04
N LEU A 154 -4.88 6.92 -4.14
CA LEU A 154 -5.37 5.55 -4.29
C LEU A 154 -6.07 5.06 -3.01
N THR A 155 -5.59 5.46 -1.82
CA THR A 155 -6.26 5.17 -0.55
C THR A 155 -7.66 5.78 -0.51
N VAL A 156 -7.79 7.06 -0.87
CA VAL A 156 -9.09 7.76 -0.93
C VAL A 156 -10.01 7.11 -1.97
N ILE A 157 -9.52 6.83 -3.17
CA ILE A 157 -10.32 6.15 -4.21
C ILE A 157 -10.75 4.76 -3.72
N ALA A 158 -9.88 4.00 -3.06
CA ALA A 158 -10.22 2.67 -2.56
C ALA A 158 -11.32 2.71 -1.50
N LEU A 159 -11.28 3.70 -0.60
CA LEU A 159 -12.29 3.86 0.45
C LEU A 159 -13.65 4.34 -0.09
N VAL A 160 -13.64 5.28 -1.05
CA VAL A 160 -14.88 5.88 -1.57
C VAL A 160 -15.48 5.07 -2.73
N LEU A 161 -14.62 4.54 -3.60
CA LEU A 161 -14.99 3.85 -4.85
C LEU A 161 -14.16 2.56 -5.03
N PRO A 162 -14.38 1.51 -4.20
CA PRO A 162 -13.56 0.29 -4.21
C PRO A 162 -13.41 -0.36 -5.59
N LEU A 163 -14.49 -0.41 -6.37
CA LEU A 163 -14.48 -1.01 -7.70
C LEU A 163 -13.59 -0.23 -8.69
N ILE A 164 -13.59 1.11 -8.61
CA ILE A 164 -12.73 1.94 -9.45
C ILE A 164 -11.27 1.75 -9.05
N ALA A 165 -10.96 1.73 -7.75
CA ALA A 165 -9.62 1.42 -7.27
C ALA A 165 -9.15 0.04 -7.79
N HIS A 166 -10.01 -0.97 -7.71
CA HIS A 166 -9.67 -2.32 -8.20
C HIS A 166 -9.34 -2.32 -9.69
N VAL A 167 -10.13 -1.63 -10.54
CA VAL A 167 -9.82 -1.51 -11.97
C VAL A 167 -8.49 -0.81 -12.19
N LEU A 168 -8.25 0.32 -11.51
CA LEU A 168 -6.98 1.06 -11.60
C LEU A 168 -5.78 0.19 -11.22
N VAL A 169 -5.88 -0.56 -10.12
CA VAL A 169 -4.82 -1.46 -9.65
C VAL A 169 -4.52 -2.55 -10.67
N ASN A 170 -5.54 -3.19 -11.23
CA ASN A 170 -5.34 -4.21 -12.27
C ASN A 170 -4.68 -3.62 -13.53
N THR A 171 -5.03 -2.39 -13.92
CA THR A 171 -4.38 -1.73 -15.05
C THR A 171 -2.90 -1.42 -14.77
N LEU A 172 -2.57 -0.97 -13.55
CA LEU A 172 -1.19 -0.73 -13.13
C LEU A 172 -0.39 -2.03 -13.08
N ALA A 173 -0.97 -3.10 -12.53
CA ALA A 173 -0.36 -4.43 -12.47
C ALA A 173 -0.06 -4.97 -13.87
N TRP A 174 -1.04 -4.87 -14.79
CA TRP A 174 -0.87 -5.30 -16.17
C TRP A 174 0.24 -4.54 -16.88
N GLN A 175 0.30 -3.21 -16.68
CA GLN A 175 1.38 -2.39 -17.24
C GLN A 175 2.74 -2.78 -16.69
N LEU A 176 2.85 -3.02 -15.37
CA LEU A 176 4.09 -3.46 -14.73
C LEU A 176 4.58 -4.81 -15.30
N VAL A 177 3.69 -5.81 -15.38
CA VAL A 177 4.02 -7.13 -15.95
C VAL A 177 4.46 -6.98 -17.41
N ARG A 178 3.76 -6.16 -18.20
CA ARG A 178 4.12 -5.89 -19.60
C ARG A 178 5.49 -5.22 -19.71
N TRP A 179 5.85 -4.33 -18.80
CA TRP A 179 7.16 -3.69 -18.77
C TRP A 179 8.27 -4.67 -18.38
N VAL A 180 8.09 -5.46 -17.33
CA VAL A 180 9.09 -6.46 -16.89
C VAL A 180 9.36 -7.48 -17.98
N ARG A 181 8.32 -7.99 -18.66
CA ARG A 181 8.45 -8.91 -19.79
C ARG A 181 9.20 -8.33 -20.99
N ARG A 182 9.31 -7.00 -21.11
CA ARG A 182 10.12 -6.36 -22.15
C ARG A 182 11.60 -6.25 -21.79
N LEU A 183 11.93 -6.32 -20.50
CA LEU A 183 13.30 -6.14 -19.99
C LEU A 183 14.06 -7.46 -19.82
N CYS A 184 13.35 -8.57 -19.52
CA CYS A 184 13.88 -9.94 -19.58
C CYS A 184 13.29 -10.66 -20.80
N PRO A 185 13.95 -10.63 -21.98
CA PRO A 185 13.58 -11.45 -23.14
C PRO A 185 13.90 -12.94 -22.93
#